data_AF-A0AAI9TVM6-F1
#
_entry.id   AF-A0AAI9TVM6-F1
#
_cell.length_a   1.000
_cell.length_b   1.000
_cell.length_c   1.000
_cell.angle_alpha   90.00
_cell.angle_beta   90.00
_cell.angle_gamma   90.00
#
_symmetry.space_group_name_H-M   'P 1'
#
loop_
_entity.id
_entity.type
_entity.pdbx_description
1 polymer ?
#
loop_
_entity_poly.entity_id
_entity_poly.type
_entity_poly.pdbx_seq_one_letter_code
_entity_poly.pdbx_strand_id
1 'polypeptide(L)'
;MQQLRDVDWIGLFLFTAGLAIALIGLTWGRTPAYPWNSAGAIAPIVIGFAVLAVGFAYDFKVAAHPMFPLKLFVMFRRYSVLLVVLFVSGMNFNSMSALLPQGFLYMFTTDGIEIGALSLPNTLMIGFTGVLAPLIAHKVGYIKWQLVIGMAFQALFIGASAATVYPNHKFAYAFVPAFGVPISGGGAVGNAIFNTIFQEKFREFAGEEIANAAISNGLNPSDLGIIIPAAIEFNLGNPLALVNVPGITPEIQDALREAVREGAGHALKIVFYITIPFSVIALICSLFIEDPTAYMTNHIQSAMGQEMAQNRGKRATTPEEGQAIEFETVRTVQSEQIVVKE
;
A
#
# COMPACT_ATOMS: atom_id res chain seq x y z
N MET A 1 6.33 7.70 28.75
CA MET A 1 5.89 9.08 28.49
C MET A 1 6.97 9.97 27.85
N GLN A 2 8.25 9.93 28.27
CA GLN A 2 9.29 10.81 27.68
C GLN A 2 9.46 10.67 26.15
N GLN A 3 9.47 9.45 25.61
CA GLN A 3 9.69 9.21 24.18
C GLN A 3 8.56 9.72 23.28
N LEU A 4 7.32 9.83 23.77
CA LEU A 4 6.19 10.40 23.01
C LEU A 4 6.31 11.93 22.89
N ARG A 5 7.04 12.57 23.80
CA ARG A 5 7.25 14.01 23.82
C ARG A 5 8.44 14.44 22.93
N ASP A 6 9.34 13.51 22.63
CA ASP A 6 10.51 13.73 21.75
C ASP A 6 10.18 13.47 20.25
N VAL A 7 8.96 13.02 19.92
CA VAL A 7 8.49 12.85 18.53
C VAL A 7 8.08 14.20 17.93
N ASP A 8 8.56 14.52 16.72
CA ASP A 8 8.14 15.70 15.97
C ASP A 8 6.74 15.50 15.36
N TRP A 9 5.71 15.76 16.17
CA TRP A 9 4.31 15.67 15.77
C TRP A 9 3.93 16.66 14.66
N ILE A 10 4.60 17.81 14.57
CA ILE A 10 4.31 18.84 13.57
C ILE A 10 4.85 18.42 12.21
N GLY A 11 6.10 17.95 12.16
CA GLY A 11 6.69 17.37 10.96
C GLY A 11 5.88 16.17 10.47
N LEU A 12 5.50 15.26 11.38
CA LEU A 12 4.66 14.11 11.06
C LEU A 12 3.29 14.50 10.51
N PHE A 13 2.63 15.49 11.12
CA PHE A 13 1.33 15.98 10.64
C PHE A 13 1.42 16.62 9.26
N LEU A 14 2.40 17.51 9.04
CA LEU A 14 2.60 18.15 7.73
C LEU A 14 2.89 17.13 6.63
N PHE A 15 3.69 16.11 6.94
CA PHE A 15 4.04 15.07 5.98
C PHE A 15 2.85 14.17 5.62
N THR A 16 2.12 13.71 6.64
CA THR A 16 0.95 12.84 6.45
C THR A 16 -0.20 13.59 5.78
N ALA A 17 -0.49 14.82 6.20
CA ALA A 17 -1.54 15.65 5.60
C ALA A 17 -1.20 16.04 4.16
N GLY A 18 0.04 16.47 3.89
CA GLY A 18 0.48 16.83 2.54
C GLY A 18 0.40 15.65 1.57
N LEU A 19 0.86 14.47 2.01
CA LEU A 19 0.75 13.25 1.21
C LEU A 19 -0.71 12.85 0.99
N ALA A 20 -1.55 12.87 2.02
CA ALA A 20 -2.96 12.51 1.91
C ALA A 20 -3.71 13.42 0.92
N ILE A 21 -3.51 14.74 1.00
CA ILE A 21 -4.14 15.71 0.10
C ILE A 21 -3.69 15.50 -1.35
N ALA A 22 -2.39 15.27 -1.57
CA ALA A 22 -1.87 14.98 -2.92
C ALA A 22 -2.48 13.68 -3.50
N LEU A 23 -2.61 12.64 -2.68
CA LEU A 23 -3.20 11.36 -3.08
C LEU A 23 -4.71 11.46 -3.36
N ILE A 24 -5.44 12.28 -2.61
CA ILE A 24 -6.86 12.55 -2.89
C ILE A 24 -6.99 13.22 -4.26
N GLY A 25 -6.13 14.20 -4.57
CA GLY A 25 -6.12 14.86 -5.87
C GLY A 25 -5.86 13.89 -7.03
N LEU A 26 -4.89 12.98 -6.87
CA LEU A 26 -4.63 11.89 -7.83
C LEU A 26 -5.84 10.97 -8.00
N THR A 27 -6.55 10.66 -6.91
CA THR A 27 -7.75 9.80 -6.94
C THR A 27 -8.92 10.49 -7.64
N TRP A 28 -9.07 11.81 -7.47
CA TRP A 28 -10.21 12.56 -8.01
C TRP A 28 -10.07 12.99 -9.46
N GLY A 29 -8.85 13.10 -9.98
CA GLY A 29 -8.52 13.67 -11.31
C GLY A 29 -9.17 13.03 -12.53
N ARG A 30 -10.00 11.99 -12.36
CA ARG A 30 -10.75 11.36 -13.46
C ARG A 30 -12.19 10.97 -13.11
N THR A 31 -12.71 11.40 -11.96
CA THR A 31 -14.14 11.24 -11.72
C THR A 31 -14.92 12.08 -12.74
N PRO A 32 -16.13 11.68 -13.17
CA PRO A 32 -16.92 12.46 -14.13
C PRO A 32 -17.14 13.91 -13.69
N ALA A 33 -17.07 14.17 -12.37
CA ALA A 33 -17.14 15.49 -11.77
C ALA A 33 -15.84 16.32 -11.86
N TYR A 34 -14.67 15.68 -11.98
CA TYR A 34 -13.36 16.35 -11.96
C TYR A 34 -12.41 15.76 -13.03
N PRO A 35 -12.47 16.25 -14.29
CA PRO A 35 -11.46 15.93 -15.30
C PRO A 35 -10.05 16.36 -14.88
N TRP A 36 -9.00 15.76 -15.46
CA TRP A 36 -7.59 16.10 -15.16
C TRP A 36 -7.26 17.59 -15.35
N ASN A 37 -8.00 18.28 -16.21
CA ASN A 37 -7.86 19.71 -16.48
C ASN A 37 -8.72 20.60 -15.56
N SER A 38 -9.47 20.01 -14.62
CA SER A 38 -10.30 20.74 -13.66
C SER A 38 -9.46 21.22 -12.49
N ALA A 39 -9.78 22.43 -12.02
CA ALA A 39 -9.20 23.00 -10.82
C ALA A 39 -9.37 22.07 -9.60
N GLY A 40 -10.45 21.29 -9.53
CA GLY A 40 -10.72 20.36 -8.42
C GLY A 40 -9.74 19.17 -8.34
N ALA A 41 -9.06 18.83 -9.43
CA ALA A 41 -8.03 17.79 -9.46
C ALA A 41 -6.62 18.37 -9.22
N ILE A 42 -6.33 19.49 -9.88
CA ILE A 42 -5.00 20.11 -9.85
C ILE A 42 -4.75 20.80 -8.51
N ALA A 43 -5.75 21.49 -7.94
CA ALA A 43 -5.60 22.22 -6.68
C ALA A 43 -5.13 21.33 -5.51
N PRO A 44 -5.77 20.18 -5.19
CA PRO A 44 -5.29 19.31 -4.12
C PRO A 44 -3.91 18.72 -4.42
N ILE A 45 -3.56 18.43 -5.68
CA ILE A 45 -2.21 17.96 -6.04
C ILE A 45 -1.18 19.05 -5.71
N VAL A 46 -1.37 20.27 -6.22
CA VAL A 46 -0.43 21.38 -6.03
C VAL A 46 -0.33 21.76 -4.54
N ILE A 47 -1.46 21.85 -3.84
CA ILE A 47 -1.50 22.15 -2.39
C ILE A 47 -0.82 21.04 -1.60
N GLY A 48 -1.08 19.77 -1.90
CA GLY A 48 -0.45 18.63 -1.22
C GLY A 48 1.08 18.63 -1.37
N PHE A 49 1.58 18.84 -2.59
CA PHE A 49 3.02 18.98 -2.83
C PHE A 49 3.62 20.23 -2.19
N ALA A 50 2.89 21.35 -2.15
CA ALA A 50 3.33 22.55 -1.46
C ALA A 50 3.43 22.33 0.06
N VAL A 51 2.45 21.66 0.67
CA VAL A 51 2.47 21.30 2.11
C VAL A 51 3.59 20.31 2.40
N LEU A 52 3.86 19.34 1.52
CA LEU A 52 5.03 18.46 1.63
C LEU A 52 6.34 19.24 1.57
N ALA A 53 6.48 20.18 0.63
CA ALA A 53 7.67 21.02 0.51
C ALA A 53 7.88 21.89 1.77
N VAL A 54 6.80 22.41 2.35
CA VAL A 54 6.83 23.13 3.64
C VAL A 54 7.22 22.18 4.77
N GLY A 55 6.70 20.95 4.79
CA GLY A 55 7.07 19.92 5.75
C GLY A 55 8.56 19.57 5.69
N PHE A 56 9.11 19.36 4.50
CA PHE A 56 10.56 19.18 4.31
C PHE A 56 11.38 20.41 4.70
N ALA A 57 10.91 21.62 4.36
CA ALA A 57 11.59 22.85 4.72
C ALA A 57 11.61 23.07 6.25
N TYR A 58 10.51 22.73 6.93
CA TYR A 58 10.39 22.73 8.39
C TYR A 58 11.33 21.70 9.02
N ASP A 59 11.34 20.47 8.49
CA ASP A 59 12.18 19.37 9.00
C ASP A 59 13.68 19.66 8.83
N PHE A 60 14.09 20.30 7.72
CA PHE A 60 15.50 20.63 7.48
C PHE A 60 16.00 21.88 8.21
N LYS A 61 15.13 22.81 8.61
CA LYS A 61 15.54 24.11 9.17
C LYS A 61 15.17 24.33 10.64
N VAL A 62 14.10 23.72 11.12
CA VAL A 62 13.47 24.10 12.41
C VAL A 62 13.33 22.94 13.38
N ALA A 63 13.18 21.71 12.90
CA ALA A 63 12.95 20.55 13.77
C ALA A 63 14.13 20.29 14.74
N ALA A 64 13.82 20.23 16.04
CA ALA A 64 14.79 19.89 17.09
C ALA A 64 15.24 18.42 17.02
N HIS A 65 14.37 17.54 16.49
CA HIS A 65 14.63 16.14 16.21
C HIS A 65 14.11 15.81 14.80
N PRO A 66 14.87 16.14 13.73
CA PRO A 66 14.41 16.00 12.36
C PRO A 66 14.09 14.55 12.02
N MET A 67 12.94 14.32 11.39
CA MET A 67 12.51 13.01 10.91
C MET A 67 13.41 12.50 9.79
N PHE A 68 13.92 13.42 8.97
CA PHE A 68 14.82 13.17 7.85
C PHE A 68 16.17 13.86 8.10
N PRO A 69 17.05 13.32 8.96
CA PRO A 69 18.36 13.92 9.18
C PRO A 69 19.16 13.88 7.87
N LEU A 70 19.50 15.05 7.31
CA LEU A 70 20.21 15.21 6.03
C LEU A 70 21.49 14.36 5.93
N LYS A 71 22.16 14.11 7.08
CA LYS A 71 23.35 13.25 7.16
C LYS A 71 23.07 11.81 6.72
N LEU A 72 21.86 11.28 6.91
CA LEU A 72 21.46 9.95 6.41
C LEU A 72 21.22 9.96 4.89
N PHE A 73 20.62 11.01 4.33
CA PHE A 73 20.37 11.13 2.89
C PHE A 73 21.64 11.29 2.05
N VAL A 74 22.69 11.88 2.62
CA VAL A 74 24.02 11.94 1.97
C VAL A 74 24.66 10.56 1.87
N MET A 75 24.30 9.61 2.75
CA MET A 75 24.72 8.21 2.64
C MET A 75 23.84 7.45 1.63
N PHE A 76 23.90 7.86 0.36
CA PHE A 76 23.03 7.39 -0.72
C PHE A 76 22.88 5.86 -0.78
N ARG A 77 24.00 5.12 -0.70
CA ARG A 77 24.01 3.64 -0.78
C ARG A 77 23.54 2.92 0.50
N ARG A 78 23.60 3.58 1.66
CA ARG A 78 23.22 2.99 2.96
C ARG A 78 21.78 3.27 3.33
N TYR A 79 21.21 4.38 2.88
CA TYR A 79 19.90 4.84 3.36
C TYR A 79 18.94 5.18 2.21
N SER A 80 19.32 6.04 1.27
CA SER A 80 18.41 6.47 0.20
C SER A 80 18.01 5.34 -0.74
N VAL A 81 18.96 4.46 -1.11
CA VAL A 81 18.66 3.27 -1.93
C VAL A 81 17.71 2.31 -1.20
N LEU A 82 17.88 2.13 0.12
CA LEU A 82 16.97 1.33 0.93
C LEU A 82 15.56 1.95 0.97
N LEU A 83 15.45 3.27 1.12
CA LEU A 83 14.16 3.96 1.08
C LEU A 83 13.44 3.78 -0.26
N VAL A 84 14.15 3.86 -1.39
CA VAL A 84 13.55 3.64 -2.72
C VAL A 84 13.05 2.20 -2.85
N VAL A 85 13.84 1.21 -2.43
CA VAL A 85 13.45 -0.20 -2.48
C VAL A 85 12.24 -0.46 -1.58
N LEU A 86 12.23 0.06 -0.35
CA LEU A 86 11.11 -0.06 0.58
C LEU A 86 9.85 0.64 0.03
N PHE A 87 10.01 1.81 -0.56
CA PHE A 87 8.90 2.55 -1.17
C PHE A 87 8.25 1.76 -2.31
N VAL A 88 9.04 1.24 -3.26
CA VAL A 88 8.50 0.45 -4.38
C VAL A 88 7.86 -0.85 -3.88
N SER A 89 8.50 -1.53 -2.92
CA SER A 89 7.94 -2.73 -2.29
C SER A 89 6.60 -2.44 -1.60
N GLY A 90 6.51 -1.35 -0.83
CA GLY A 90 5.28 -0.92 -0.17
C GLY A 90 4.18 -0.54 -1.16
N MET A 91 4.52 0.17 -2.23
CA MET A 91 3.60 0.50 -3.32
C MET A 91 3.01 -0.76 -3.94
N ASN A 92 3.84 -1.73 -4.31
CA ASN A 92 3.40 -3.00 -4.88
C ASN A 92 2.49 -3.76 -3.90
N PHE A 93 2.88 -3.85 -2.63
CA PHE A 93 2.12 -4.53 -1.57
C PHE A 93 0.70 -3.95 -1.41
N ASN A 94 0.59 -2.65 -1.15
CA ASN A 94 -0.70 -2.03 -0.82
C ASN A 94 -1.66 -2.07 -2.01
N SER A 95 -1.13 -1.90 -3.21
CA SER A 95 -1.95 -1.90 -4.41
C SER A 95 -2.41 -3.28 -4.80
N MET A 96 -1.54 -4.30 -4.71
CA MET A 96 -1.94 -5.67 -5.02
C MET A 96 -3.01 -6.16 -4.02
N SER A 97 -2.87 -5.78 -2.75
CA SER A 97 -3.87 -6.09 -1.73
C SER A 97 -5.23 -5.43 -1.99
N ALA A 98 -5.26 -4.27 -2.65
CA ALA A 98 -6.50 -3.58 -3.00
C ALA A 98 -7.10 -4.07 -4.34
N LEU A 99 -6.25 -4.30 -5.34
CA LEU A 99 -6.66 -4.67 -6.70
C LEU A 99 -7.09 -6.13 -6.83
N LEU A 100 -6.54 -7.03 -6.02
CA LEU A 100 -6.94 -8.45 -6.01
C LEU A 100 -8.43 -8.67 -5.72
N PRO A 101 -8.97 -8.22 -4.57
CA PRO A 101 -10.40 -8.35 -4.28
C PRO A 101 -11.26 -7.59 -5.30
N GLN A 102 -10.77 -6.46 -5.80
CA GLN A 102 -11.42 -5.73 -6.87
C GLN A 102 -11.49 -6.57 -8.16
N GLY A 103 -10.40 -7.20 -8.57
CA GLY A 103 -10.37 -8.09 -9.73
C GLY A 103 -11.30 -9.29 -9.58
N PHE A 104 -11.41 -9.87 -8.38
CA PHE A 104 -12.41 -10.92 -8.12
C PHE A 104 -13.84 -10.45 -8.32
N LEU A 105 -14.16 -9.27 -7.80
CA LEU A 105 -15.47 -8.66 -7.93
C LEU A 105 -15.84 -8.36 -9.39
N TYR A 106 -14.89 -7.84 -10.18
CA TYR A 106 -15.17 -7.44 -11.56
C TYR A 106 -15.10 -8.61 -12.56
N MET A 107 -14.24 -9.61 -12.37
CA MET A 107 -14.02 -10.68 -13.36
C MET A 107 -14.76 -12.00 -13.05
N PHE A 108 -15.01 -12.33 -11.78
CA PHE A 108 -15.28 -13.72 -11.41
C PHE A 108 -16.59 -13.93 -10.66
N THR A 109 -16.84 -13.16 -9.59
CA THR A 109 -17.99 -13.40 -8.71
C THR A 109 -18.37 -12.16 -7.92
N THR A 110 -19.67 -12.03 -7.62
CA THR A 110 -20.22 -10.99 -6.75
C THR A 110 -20.49 -11.52 -5.33
N ASP A 111 -20.31 -12.82 -5.10
CA ASP A 111 -20.45 -13.40 -3.77
C ASP A 111 -19.25 -13.03 -2.90
N GLY A 112 -19.51 -12.22 -1.87
CA GLY A 112 -18.47 -11.77 -0.94
C GLY A 112 -17.78 -12.92 -0.20
N ILE A 113 -18.45 -14.06 0.01
CA ILE A 113 -17.85 -15.23 0.66
C ILE A 113 -16.84 -15.90 -0.28
N GLU A 114 -17.17 -16.04 -1.57
CA GLU A 114 -16.25 -16.60 -2.57
C GLU A 114 -15.04 -15.68 -2.78
N ILE A 115 -15.24 -14.36 -2.87
CA ILE A 115 -14.14 -13.37 -2.93
C ILE A 115 -13.24 -13.50 -1.69
N GLY A 116 -13.85 -13.59 -0.50
CA GLY A 116 -13.14 -13.80 0.75
C GLY A 116 -12.28 -15.07 0.72
N ALA A 117 -12.85 -16.20 0.31
CA ALA A 117 -12.15 -17.47 0.18
C ALA A 117 -11.00 -17.40 -0.83
N LEU A 118 -11.20 -16.75 -1.97
CA LEU A 118 -10.18 -16.54 -3.01
C LEU A 118 -9.06 -15.58 -2.57
N SER A 119 -9.31 -14.73 -1.57
CA SER A 119 -8.31 -13.84 -0.97
C SER A 119 -7.46 -14.51 0.13
N LEU A 120 -7.90 -15.66 0.66
CA LEU A 120 -7.19 -16.37 1.74
C LEU A 120 -5.74 -16.73 1.40
N PRO A 121 -5.40 -17.23 0.19
CA PRO A 121 -4.00 -17.52 -0.16
C PRO A 121 -3.09 -16.30 0.02
N ASN A 122 -3.56 -15.11 -0.38
CA ASN A 122 -2.81 -13.87 -0.21
C ASN A 122 -2.59 -13.55 1.28
N THR A 123 -3.64 -13.59 2.09
CA THR A 123 -3.54 -13.30 3.54
C THR A 123 -2.63 -14.29 4.27
N LEU A 124 -2.72 -15.58 3.95
CA LEU A 124 -1.85 -16.60 4.50
C LEU A 124 -0.40 -16.35 4.10
N MET A 125 -0.12 -16.08 2.83
CA MET A 125 1.23 -15.80 2.35
C MET A 125 1.87 -14.57 2.99
N ILE A 126 1.08 -13.53 3.28
CA ILE A 126 1.55 -12.36 4.04
C ILE A 126 1.98 -12.78 5.45
N GLY A 127 1.17 -13.57 6.14
CA GLY A 127 1.50 -14.09 7.47
C GLY A 127 2.73 -15.01 7.47
N PHE A 128 2.78 -15.95 6.53
CA PHE A 128 3.90 -16.88 6.37
C PHE A 128 5.20 -16.13 6.06
N THR A 129 5.19 -15.20 5.10
CA THR A 129 6.36 -14.37 4.78
C THR A 129 6.78 -13.49 5.97
N GLY A 130 5.81 -12.95 6.70
CA GLY A 130 6.05 -12.12 7.89
C GLY A 130 6.75 -12.86 9.02
N VAL A 131 6.57 -14.18 9.14
CA VAL A 131 7.26 -15.03 10.13
C VAL A 131 8.57 -15.60 9.57
N LEU A 132 8.56 -16.04 8.31
CA LEU A 132 9.69 -16.73 7.70
C LEU A 132 10.86 -15.78 7.40
N ALA A 133 10.57 -14.57 6.90
CA ALA A 133 11.62 -13.61 6.56
C ALA A 133 12.46 -13.19 7.78
N PRO A 134 11.88 -12.85 8.96
CA PRO A 134 12.66 -12.58 10.17
C PRO A 134 13.44 -13.80 10.71
N LEU A 135 12.86 -15.01 10.65
CA LEU A 135 13.54 -16.23 11.11
C LEU A 135 14.77 -16.54 10.25
N ILE A 136 14.65 -16.40 8.93
CA ILE A 136 15.76 -16.58 8.00
C ILE A 136 16.78 -15.44 8.16
N ALA A 137 16.33 -14.20 8.40
CA ALA A 137 17.21 -13.06 8.70
C ALA A 137 18.08 -13.31 9.93
N HIS A 138 17.49 -13.81 11.03
CA HIS A 138 18.22 -14.11 12.26
C HIS A 138 19.24 -15.26 12.09
N LYS A 139 18.93 -16.26 11.24
CA LYS A 139 19.78 -17.46 11.11
C LYS A 139 20.87 -17.34 10.04
N VAL A 140 20.61 -16.64 8.94
CA VAL A 140 21.49 -16.62 7.76
C VAL A 140 22.42 -15.41 7.72
N GLY A 141 22.09 -14.31 8.44
CA GLY A 141 23.02 -13.20 8.65
C GLY A 141 23.43 -12.39 7.41
N TYR A 142 22.87 -12.66 6.23
CA TYR A 142 23.14 -11.92 4.98
C TYR A 142 21.91 -11.11 4.53
N ILE A 143 21.59 -10.05 5.28
CA ILE A 143 20.35 -9.27 5.08
C ILE A 143 20.27 -8.65 3.69
N LYS A 144 21.41 -8.19 3.13
CA LYS A 144 21.44 -7.65 1.76
C LYS A 144 20.92 -8.65 0.73
N TRP A 145 21.44 -9.88 0.74
CA TRP A 145 21.06 -10.88 -0.24
C TRP A 145 19.62 -11.36 -0.06
N GLN A 146 19.12 -11.37 1.17
CA GLN A 146 17.71 -11.65 1.44
C GLN A 146 16.78 -10.60 0.83
N LEU A 147 17.14 -9.32 0.92
CA LEU A 147 16.39 -8.24 0.27
C LEU A 147 16.43 -8.37 -1.26
N VAL A 148 17.61 -8.63 -1.84
CA VAL A 148 17.76 -8.80 -3.31
C VAL A 148 16.95 -10.00 -3.81
N ILE A 149 17.04 -11.15 -3.14
CA ILE A 149 16.28 -12.36 -3.49
C ILE A 149 14.78 -12.12 -3.33
N GLY A 150 14.37 -11.43 -2.26
CA GLY A 150 12.97 -11.05 -2.04
C GLY A 150 12.43 -10.14 -3.14
N MET A 151 13.22 -9.15 -3.59
CA MET A 151 12.85 -8.27 -4.70
C MET A 151 12.80 -9.00 -6.03
N ALA A 152 13.73 -9.93 -6.28
CA ALA A 152 13.73 -10.75 -7.50
C ALA A 152 12.51 -11.68 -7.54
N PHE A 153 12.18 -12.30 -6.40
CA PHE A 153 11.00 -13.15 -6.25
C PHE A 153 9.71 -12.35 -6.43
N GLN A 154 9.61 -11.17 -5.81
CA GLN A 154 8.49 -10.25 -6.01
C GLN A 154 8.32 -9.86 -7.49
N ALA A 155 9.40 -9.42 -8.15
CA ALA A 155 9.35 -9.01 -9.55
C ALA A 155 8.91 -10.15 -10.48
N LEU A 156 9.40 -11.38 -10.21
CA LEU A 156 9.03 -12.57 -10.98
C LEU A 156 7.54 -12.89 -10.87
N PHE A 157 7.00 -12.90 -9.65
CA PHE A 157 5.60 -13.26 -9.43
C PHE A 157 4.63 -12.15 -9.84
N ILE A 158 5.00 -10.87 -9.72
CA ILE A 158 4.22 -9.76 -10.30
C ILE A 158 4.18 -9.89 -11.82
N GLY A 159 5.32 -10.19 -12.47
CA GLY A 159 5.38 -10.43 -13.90
C GLY A 159 4.53 -11.63 -14.33
N ALA A 160 4.58 -12.74 -13.57
CA ALA A 160 3.74 -13.91 -13.82
C ALA A 160 2.25 -13.62 -13.62
N SER A 161 1.89 -12.71 -12.70
CA SER A 161 0.51 -12.31 -12.43
C SER A 161 -0.14 -11.60 -13.62
N ALA A 162 0.63 -10.96 -14.51
CA ALA A 162 0.12 -10.39 -15.75
C ALA A 162 -0.47 -11.46 -16.70
N ALA A 163 0.00 -12.71 -16.62
CA ALA A 163 -0.47 -13.83 -17.43
C ALA A 163 -1.73 -14.51 -16.84
N THR A 164 -2.03 -14.31 -15.55
CA THR A 164 -3.13 -14.98 -14.86
C THR A 164 -4.44 -14.18 -14.82
N VAL A 165 -4.45 -12.99 -15.41
CA VAL A 165 -5.58 -12.04 -15.40
C VAL A 165 -6.78 -12.50 -16.25
N TYR A 166 -6.71 -13.67 -16.89
CA TYR A 166 -7.83 -14.15 -17.71
C TYR A 166 -9.03 -14.62 -16.86
N PRO A 167 -10.28 -14.24 -17.23
CA PRO A 167 -11.51 -14.58 -16.50
C PRO A 167 -11.79 -16.08 -16.34
N ASN A 168 -11.02 -16.94 -17.00
CA ASN A 168 -11.19 -18.40 -16.98
C ASN A 168 -10.30 -19.12 -15.94
N HIS A 169 -9.38 -18.41 -15.25
CA HIS A 169 -8.44 -19.03 -14.30
C HIS A 169 -8.48 -18.40 -12.89
N LYS A 170 -9.65 -18.48 -12.23
CA LYS A 170 -9.91 -17.99 -10.85
C LYS A 170 -8.77 -18.27 -9.85
N PHE A 171 -8.32 -19.53 -9.80
CA PHE A 171 -7.26 -19.93 -8.85
C PHE A 171 -5.86 -19.43 -9.24
N ALA A 172 -5.55 -19.30 -10.53
CA ALA A 172 -4.26 -18.77 -10.96
C ALA A 172 -4.15 -17.27 -10.57
N TYR A 173 -5.25 -16.53 -10.72
CA TYR A 173 -5.34 -15.14 -10.27
C TYR A 173 -5.28 -15.01 -8.74
N ALA A 174 -5.74 -16.01 -7.98
CA ALA A 174 -5.66 -16.03 -6.52
C ALA A 174 -4.26 -16.36 -5.96
N PHE A 175 -3.61 -17.37 -6.54
CA PHE A 175 -2.38 -17.91 -5.97
C PHE A 175 -1.12 -17.22 -6.49
N VAL A 176 -1.04 -16.86 -7.78
CA VAL A 176 0.20 -16.31 -8.36
C VAL A 176 0.57 -14.94 -7.76
N PRO A 177 -0.36 -13.99 -7.60
CA PRO A 177 -0.06 -12.72 -6.93
C PRO A 177 0.31 -12.91 -5.45
N ALA A 178 -0.22 -13.93 -4.75
CA ALA A 178 0.05 -14.16 -3.32
C ALA A 178 1.54 -14.39 -3.01
N PHE A 179 2.30 -14.98 -3.93
CA PHE A 179 3.74 -15.16 -3.79
C PHE A 179 4.53 -13.87 -4.14
N GLY A 180 3.94 -12.93 -4.87
CA GLY A 180 4.56 -11.66 -5.26
C GLY A 180 4.48 -10.55 -4.22
N VAL A 181 3.95 -10.83 -3.02
CA VAL A 181 3.69 -9.82 -1.99
C VAL A 181 4.62 -9.99 -0.77
N PRO A 182 5.92 -9.59 -0.82
CA PRO A 182 6.73 -9.47 0.39
C PRO A 182 6.82 -8.02 0.92
N ILE A 183 6.70 -7.93 2.24
CA ILE A 183 7.04 -6.85 3.18
C ILE A 183 6.26 -5.53 3.06
N SER A 184 5.69 -5.10 4.19
CA SER A 184 4.97 -3.83 4.34
C SER A 184 5.93 -2.72 4.76
N GLY A 185 6.10 -1.72 3.89
CA GLY A 185 6.74 -0.45 4.21
C GLY A 185 6.20 0.67 3.33
N GLY A 186 5.17 1.40 3.79
CA GLY A 186 4.67 2.64 3.18
C GLY A 186 4.22 2.55 1.71
N GLY A 187 2.92 2.34 1.44
CA GLY A 187 2.43 2.08 0.07
C GLY A 187 1.15 2.79 -0.37
N ALA A 188 0.69 3.81 0.34
CA ALA A 188 -0.53 4.55 -0.03
C ALA A 188 -0.43 5.18 -1.43
N VAL A 189 0.78 5.57 -1.86
CA VAL A 189 1.04 6.16 -3.19
C VAL A 189 0.76 5.18 -4.32
N GLY A 190 1.23 3.94 -4.20
CA GLY A 190 1.02 2.91 -5.21
C GLY A 190 -0.47 2.64 -5.39
N ASN A 191 -1.20 2.55 -4.27
CA ASN A 191 -2.61 2.26 -4.29
C ASN A 191 -3.39 3.33 -5.06
N ALA A 192 -3.10 4.61 -4.83
CA ALA A 192 -3.75 5.69 -5.56
C ALA A 192 -3.43 5.66 -7.07
N ILE A 193 -2.15 5.46 -7.43
CA ILE A 193 -1.72 5.44 -8.84
C ILE A 193 -2.34 4.26 -9.58
N PHE A 194 -2.18 3.04 -9.08
CA PHE A 194 -2.63 1.84 -9.78
C PHE A 194 -4.16 1.70 -9.79
N ASN A 195 -4.88 2.14 -8.74
CA ASN A 195 -6.34 2.21 -8.81
C ASN A 195 -6.80 3.24 -9.84
N THR A 196 -6.15 4.41 -9.92
CA THR A 196 -6.52 5.43 -10.91
C THR A 196 -6.33 4.90 -12.33
N ILE A 197 -5.20 4.23 -12.59
CA ILE A 197 -4.92 3.58 -13.87
C ILE A 197 -5.93 2.46 -14.16
N PHE A 198 -6.20 1.60 -13.17
CA PHE A 198 -7.18 0.53 -13.31
C PHE A 198 -8.54 1.08 -13.71
N GLN A 199 -9.03 2.11 -13.01
CA GLN A 199 -10.34 2.70 -13.29
C GLN A 199 -10.40 3.40 -14.65
N GLU A 200 -9.31 4.05 -15.06
CA GLU A 200 -9.20 4.65 -16.39
C GLU A 200 -9.29 3.58 -17.49
N LYS A 201 -8.45 2.55 -17.40
CA LYS A 201 -8.40 1.47 -18.39
C LYS A 201 -9.62 0.57 -18.35
N PHE A 202 -10.23 0.38 -17.19
CA PHE A 202 -11.48 -0.35 -17.07
C PHE A 202 -12.60 0.36 -17.80
N ARG A 203 -12.75 1.68 -17.63
CA ARG A 203 -13.77 2.46 -18.36
C ARG A 203 -13.56 2.45 -19.88
N GLU A 204 -12.31 2.50 -20.32
CA GLU A 204 -11.94 2.45 -21.74
C GLU A 204 -12.27 1.08 -22.34
N PHE A 205 -11.68 0.00 -21.81
CA PHE A 205 -11.85 -1.34 -22.37
C PHE A 205 -13.24 -1.93 -22.12
N ALA A 206 -13.79 -1.82 -20.91
CA ALA A 206 -15.15 -2.31 -20.67
C ALA A 206 -16.17 -1.53 -21.50
N GLY A 207 -15.98 -0.20 -21.68
CA GLY A 207 -16.85 0.59 -22.54
C GLY A 207 -16.86 0.10 -23.99
N GLU A 208 -15.68 -0.19 -24.55
CA GLU A 208 -15.53 -0.71 -25.91
C GLU A 208 -16.13 -2.12 -26.06
N GLU A 209 -15.78 -3.05 -25.17
CA GLU A 209 -16.28 -4.43 -25.20
C GLU A 209 -17.80 -4.48 -25.03
N ILE A 210 -18.35 -3.71 -24.09
CA ILE A 210 -19.80 -3.62 -23.86
C ILE A 210 -20.50 -3.03 -25.09
N ALA A 211 -19.94 -1.99 -25.70
CA ALA A 211 -20.51 -1.41 -26.91
C ALA A 211 -20.53 -2.41 -28.07
N ASN A 212 -19.43 -3.15 -28.27
CA ASN A 212 -19.32 -4.19 -29.29
C ASN A 212 -20.32 -5.32 -29.05
N ALA A 213 -20.45 -5.78 -27.81
CA ALA A 213 -21.42 -6.82 -27.43
C ALA A 213 -22.87 -6.35 -27.60
N ALA A 214 -23.18 -5.11 -27.19
CA ALA A 214 -24.52 -4.53 -27.34
C ALA A 214 -24.94 -4.43 -28.82
N ILE A 215 -24.06 -3.89 -29.67
CA ILE A 215 -24.34 -3.72 -31.10
C ILE A 215 -24.46 -5.07 -31.81
N SER A 216 -23.57 -6.03 -31.49
CA SER A 216 -23.59 -7.37 -32.07
C SER A 216 -24.86 -8.15 -31.72
N ASN A 217 -25.46 -7.86 -30.57
CA ASN A 217 -26.73 -8.42 -30.13
C ASN A 217 -27.96 -7.59 -30.56
N GLY A 218 -27.79 -6.56 -31.41
CA GLY A 218 -28.88 -5.79 -31.99
C GLY A 218 -29.45 -4.67 -31.12
N LEU A 219 -28.76 -4.28 -30.03
CA LEU A 219 -29.14 -3.11 -29.25
C LEU A 219 -28.82 -1.81 -30.00
N ASN A 220 -29.61 -0.77 -29.75
CA ASN A 220 -29.47 0.51 -30.44
C ASN A 220 -28.18 1.24 -29.99
N PRO A 221 -27.30 1.66 -30.91
CA PRO A 221 -26.11 2.45 -30.57
C PRO A 221 -26.39 3.75 -29.81
N SER A 222 -27.60 4.30 -29.96
CA SER A 222 -28.01 5.54 -29.26
C SER A 222 -28.17 5.34 -27.75
N ASP A 223 -28.40 4.10 -27.30
CA ASP A 223 -28.66 3.77 -25.89
C ASP A 223 -27.38 3.36 -25.14
N LEU A 224 -26.21 3.37 -25.80
CA LEU A 224 -24.93 2.96 -25.20
C LEU A 224 -24.56 3.76 -23.95
N GLY A 225 -24.95 5.04 -23.88
CA GLY A 225 -24.75 5.88 -22.70
C GLY A 225 -25.47 5.37 -21.44
N ILE A 226 -26.52 4.58 -21.61
CA ILE A 226 -27.30 3.94 -20.53
C ILE A 226 -26.84 2.48 -20.36
N ILE A 227 -26.59 1.76 -21.46
CA ILE A 227 -26.23 0.34 -21.44
C ILE A 227 -24.89 0.10 -20.76
N ILE A 228 -23.85 0.90 -21.06
CA ILE A 228 -22.51 0.73 -20.50
C ILE A 228 -22.51 0.78 -18.95
N PRO A 229 -23.00 1.86 -18.30
CA PRO A 229 -23.03 1.89 -16.84
C PRO A 229 -23.96 0.82 -16.24
N ALA A 230 -25.09 0.52 -16.88
CA ALA A 230 -26.02 -0.50 -16.43
C ALA A 230 -25.43 -1.92 -16.48
N ALA A 231 -24.66 -2.25 -17.52
CA ALA A 231 -23.99 -3.54 -17.65
C ALA A 231 -22.91 -3.72 -16.56
N ILE A 232 -22.17 -2.65 -16.23
CA ILE A 232 -21.20 -2.66 -15.14
C ILE A 232 -21.91 -2.91 -13.80
N GLU A 233 -23.00 -2.21 -13.50
CA GLU A 233 -23.77 -2.43 -12.28
C GLU A 233 -24.38 -3.84 -12.21
N PHE A 234 -24.86 -4.36 -13.34
CA PHE A 234 -25.37 -5.72 -13.44
C PHE A 234 -24.29 -6.76 -13.14
N ASN A 235 -23.06 -6.57 -13.64
CA ASN A 235 -21.94 -7.44 -13.32
C ASN A 235 -21.54 -7.35 -11.84
N LEU A 236 -21.73 -6.20 -11.20
CA LEU A 236 -21.50 -6.00 -9.76
C LEU A 236 -22.63 -6.55 -8.87
N GLY A 237 -23.65 -7.18 -9.45
CA GLY A 237 -24.70 -7.89 -8.73
C GLY A 237 -25.99 -7.10 -8.53
N ASN A 238 -26.18 -5.98 -9.23
CA ASN A 238 -27.46 -5.28 -9.25
C ASN A 238 -28.39 -5.88 -10.34
N PRO A 239 -29.38 -6.73 -9.99
CA PRO A 239 -30.22 -7.40 -10.97
C PRO A 239 -31.18 -6.43 -11.70
N LEU A 240 -31.41 -5.24 -11.16
CA LEU A 240 -32.34 -4.25 -11.72
C LEU A 240 -31.68 -3.28 -12.71
N ALA A 241 -30.35 -3.31 -12.84
CA ALA A 241 -29.61 -2.31 -13.61
C ALA A 241 -29.99 -2.27 -15.10
N LEU A 242 -30.27 -3.43 -15.71
CA LEU A 242 -30.58 -3.55 -17.13
C LEU A 242 -32.07 -3.55 -17.47
N VAL A 243 -32.97 -3.48 -16.47
CA VAL A 243 -34.44 -3.62 -16.68
C VAL A 243 -35.01 -2.53 -17.59
N ASN A 244 -34.40 -1.35 -17.59
CA ASN A 244 -34.85 -0.21 -18.39
C ASN A 244 -34.26 -0.19 -19.82
N VAL A 245 -33.42 -1.17 -20.19
CA VAL A 245 -32.82 -1.25 -21.53
C VAL A 245 -33.81 -1.92 -22.50
N PRO A 246 -34.29 -1.22 -23.54
CA PRO A 246 -35.20 -1.82 -24.51
C PRO A 246 -34.52 -2.97 -25.27
N GLY A 247 -35.24 -4.08 -25.45
CA GLY A 247 -34.73 -5.24 -26.19
C GLY A 247 -33.79 -6.14 -25.41
N ILE A 248 -33.62 -5.93 -24.10
CA ILE A 248 -32.77 -6.78 -23.27
C ILE A 248 -33.40 -8.19 -23.10
N THR A 249 -32.61 -9.23 -23.32
CA THR A 249 -32.95 -10.63 -23.02
C THR A 249 -31.92 -11.22 -22.06
N PRO A 250 -32.20 -12.33 -21.36
CA PRO A 250 -31.22 -13.00 -20.50
C PRO A 250 -29.91 -13.32 -21.21
N GLU A 251 -29.97 -13.71 -22.49
CA GLU A 251 -28.79 -14.00 -23.31
C GLU A 251 -27.94 -12.75 -23.55
N ILE A 252 -28.57 -11.61 -23.80
CA ILE A 252 -27.88 -10.32 -23.97
C ILE A 252 -27.30 -9.86 -22.63
N GLN A 253 -27.99 -10.09 -21.51
CA GLN A 253 -27.47 -9.78 -20.17
C GLN A 253 -26.18 -10.56 -19.87
N ASP A 254 -26.14 -11.85 -20.21
CA ASP A 254 -24.94 -12.66 -20.03
C ASP A 254 -23.80 -12.23 -20.97
N ALA A 255 -24.10 -11.90 -22.23
CA ALA A 255 -23.10 -11.35 -23.16
C ALA A 255 -22.51 -10.01 -22.67
N LEU A 256 -23.35 -9.11 -22.14
CA LEU A 256 -22.90 -7.84 -21.56
C LEU A 256 -22.06 -8.06 -20.30
N ARG A 257 -22.43 -9.04 -19.47
CA ARG A 257 -21.64 -9.42 -18.28
C ARG A 257 -20.28 -9.96 -18.68
N GLU A 258 -20.20 -10.82 -19.69
CA GLU A 258 -18.94 -11.34 -20.22
C GLU A 258 -18.06 -10.21 -20.77
N ALA A 259 -18.63 -9.27 -21.52
CA ALA A 259 -17.92 -8.09 -22.00
C ALA A 259 -17.33 -7.23 -20.87
N VAL A 260 -18.06 -7.04 -19.77
CA VAL A 260 -17.53 -6.33 -18.58
C VAL A 260 -16.33 -7.08 -17.98
N ARG A 261 -16.42 -8.41 -17.88
CA ARG A 261 -15.35 -9.26 -17.31
C ARG A 261 -14.09 -9.25 -18.17
N GLU A 262 -14.24 -9.31 -19.49
CA GLU A 262 -13.13 -9.18 -20.44
C GLU A 262 -12.49 -7.79 -20.35
N GLY A 263 -13.29 -6.72 -20.32
CA GLY A 263 -12.81 -5.36 -20.12
C GLY A 263 -12.04 -5.18 -18.80
N ALA A 264 -12.52 -5.79 -17.72
CA ALA A 264 -11.81 -5.84 -16.44
C ALA A 264 -10.48 -6.59 -16.53
N GLY A 265 -10.46 -7.72 -17.25
CA GLY A 265 -9.24 -8.50 -17.50
C GLY A 265 -8.18 -7.69 -18.25
N HIS A 266 -8.57 -7.01 -19.33
CA HIS A 266 -7.67 -6.15 -20.10
C HIS A 266 -7.12 -4.98 -19.26
N ALA A 267 -7.98 -4.33 -18.46
CA ALA A 267 -7.57 -3.23 -17.60
C ALA A 267 -6.57 -3.65 -16.52
N LEU A 268 -6.84 -4.76 -15.83
CA LEU A 268 -5.92 -5.31 -14.83
C LEU A 268 -4.58 -5.69 -15.45
N LYS A 269 -4.59 -6.28 -16.64
CA LYS A 269 -3.36 -6.69 -17.35
C LYS A 269 -2.43 -5.49 -17.60
N ILE A 270 -2.99 -4.32 -17.95
CA ILE A 270 -2.20 -3.08 -18.06
C ILE A 270 -1.58 -2.69 -16.73
N VAL A 271 -2.31 -2.79 -15.62
CA VAL A 271 -1.77 -2.44 -14.30
C VAL A 271 -0.59 -3.34 -13.95
N PHE A 272 -0.68 -4.65 -14.19
CA PHE A 272 0.44 -5.57 -14.00
C PHE A 272 1.63 -5.26 -14.93
N TYR A 273 1.40 -4.81 -16.16
CA TYR A 273 2.51 -4.39 -17.02
C TYR A 273 3.21 -3.13 -16.53
N ILE A 274 2.48 -2.20 -15.94
CA ILE A 274 3.05 -0.96 -15.42
C ILE A 274 3.83 -1.22 -14.12
N THR A 275 3.49 -2.23 -13.33
CA THR A 275 4.23 -2.57 -12.09
C THR A 275 5.57 -3.26 -12.35
N ILE A 276 5.75 -3.92 -13.50
CA ILE A 276 7.02 -4.57 -13.89
C ILE A 276 8.21 -3.59 -13.89
N PRO A 277 8.20 -2.45 -14.62
CA PRO A 277 9.34 -1.55 -14.64
C PRO A 277 9.68 -0.98 -13.26
N PHE A 278 8.68 -0.66 -12.42
CA PHE A 278 8.93 -0.25 -11.04
C PHE A 278 9.67 -1.34 -10.25
N SER A 279 9.22 -2.59 -10.40
CA SER A 279 9.84 -3.74 -9.73
C SER A 279 11.26 -4.03 -10.23
N VAL A 280 11.52 -3.84 -11.54
CA VAL A 280 12.88 -3.95 -12.11
C VAL A 280 13.80 -2.86 -11.59
N ILE A 281 13.32 -1.61 -11.50
CA ILE A 281 14.10 -0.50 -10.93
C ILE A 281 14.43 -0.81 -9.46
N ALA A 282 13.47 -1.28 -8.67
CA ALA A 282 13.72 -1.67 -7.28
C ALA A 282 14.73 -2.82 -7.17
N LEU A 283 14.64 -3.83 -8.05
CA LEU A 283 15.61 -4.91 -8.10
C LEU A 283 17.01 -4.40 -8.43
N ILE A 284 17.16 -3.53 -9.43
CA ILE A 284 18.45 -2.91 -9.78
C ILE A 284 18.99 -2.10 -8.59
N CYS A 285 18.16 -1.24 -7.99
CA CYS A 285 18.52 -0.47 -6.81
C CYS A 285 18.97 -1.38 -5.66
N SER A 286 18.31 -2.53 -5.46
CA SER A 286 18.65 -3.46 -4.38
C SER A 286 20.07 -4.02 -4.48
N LEU A 287 20.65 -4.13 -5.69
CA LEU A 287 22.02 -4.58 -5.89
C LEU A 287 23.06 -3.58 -5.31
N PHE A 288 22.72 -2.29 -5.30
CA PHE A 288 23.58 -1.21 -4.82
C PHE A 288 23.54 -0.97 -3.31
N ILE A 289 22.63 -1.64 -2.60
CA ILE A 289 22.51 -1.61 -1.13
C ILE A 289 23.84 -2.02 -0.51
N GLU A 290 24.32 -1.24 0.45
CA GLU A 290 25.43 -1.64 1.32
C GLU A 290 24.90 -2.54 2.45
N ASP A 291 25.65 -3.59 2.80
CA ASP A 291 25.17 -4.62 3.72
C ASP A 291 24.83 -4.03 5.10
N PRO A 292 23.54 -4.02 5.51
CA PRO A 292 23.15 -3.46 6.80
C PRO A 292 23.44 -4.41 7.97
N THR A 293 23.97 -5.62 7.72
CA THR A 293 24.21 -6.65 8.74
C THR A 293 25.06 -6.14 9.91
N ALA A 294 26.07 -5.29 9.64
CA ALA A 294 26.89 -4.69 10.70
C ALA A 294 26.09 -3.79 11.66
N TYR A 295 24.97 -3.22 11.19
CA TYR A 295 24.11 -2.31 11.95
C TYR A 295 22.94 -3.03 12.64
N MET A 296 22.73 -4.32 12.38
CA MET A 296 21.67 -5.14 13.00
C MET A 296 22.20 -6.02 14.14
N THR A 297 23.19 -5.55 14.90
CA THR A 297 23.66 -6.24 16.10
C THR A 297 22.86 -5.75 17.32
N ASN A 298 22.57 -6.65 18.26
CA ASN A 298 21.97 -6.32 19.57
C ASN A 298 22.72 -5.18 20.30
N HIS A 299 23.98 -4.94 19.92
CA HIS A 299 24.83 -3.89 20.45
C HIS A 299 24.35 -2.46 20.12
N ILE A 300 23.63 -2.24 19.02
CA ILE A 300 23.10 -0.92 18.64
C ILE A 300 21.74 -0.68 19.31
N GLN A 301 20.91 -1.72 19.46
CA GLN A 301 19.70 -1.65 20.28
C GLN A 301 20.03 -1.42 21.76
N SER A 302 21.07 -2.09 22.28
CA SER A 302 21.54 -1.87 23.65
C SER A 302 22.30 -0.55 23.80
N ALA A 303 23.07 -0.09 22.80
CA ALA A 303 23.72 1.24 22.84
C ALA A 303 22.70 2.38 22.80
N MET A 304 21.68 2.33 21.95
CA MET A 304 20.56 3.29 22.02
C MET A 304 19.81 3.21 23.35
N GLY A 305 19.60 1.98 23.88
CA GLY A 305 18.99 1.78 25.19
C GLY A 305 19.83 2.36 26.35
N GLN A 306 21.15 2.20 26.28
CA GLN A 306 22.13 2.70 27.27
C GLN A 306 22.28 4.21 27.18
N GLU A 307 22.33 4.79 25.98
CA GLU A 307 22.40 6.23 25.77
C GLU A 307 21.11 6.92 26.23
N MET A 308 19.94 6.29 25.99
CA MET A 308 18.67 6.75 26.55
C MET A 308 18.58 6.61 28.07
N ALA A 309 19.12 5.53 28.65
CA ALA A 309 19.20 5.37 30.10
C ALA A 309 20.15 6.41 30.73
N GLN A 310 21.27 6.70 30.08
CA GLN A 310 22.25 7.69 30.52
C GLN A 310 21.71 9.12 30.44
N ASN A 311 20.93 9.44 29.40
CA ASN A 311 20.24 10.73 29.29
C ASN A 311 19.06 10.87 30.27
N ARG A 312 18.36 9.79 30.61
CA ARG A 312 17.38 9.80 31.73
C ARG A 312 18.06 10.02 33.08
N GLY A 313 19.21 9.39 33.32
CA GLY A 313 20.01 9.62 34.53
C GLY A 313 20.48 11.07 34.67
N LYS A 314 20.86 11.72 33.56
CA LYS A 314 21.25 13.14 33.55
C LYS A 314 20.08 14.12 33.73
N ARG A 315 18.85 13.77 33.29
CA ARG A 315 17.64 14.58 33.56
C ARG A 315 17.21 14.48 35.04
N ALA A 316 17.42 13.34 35.69
CA ALA A 316 17.11 13.15 37.11
C ALA A 316 18.06 13.91 38.07
N THR A 317 19.22 14.37 37.59
CA THR A 317 20.20 15.14 38.38
C THR A 317 19.98 16.66 38.35
N THR A 318 18.91 17.15 37.71
CA THR A 318 18.55 18.57 37.77
C THR A 318 17.76 18.82 39.07
N PRO A 319 18.17 19.73 39.97
CA PRO A 319 17.90 19.60 41.41
C PRO A 319 16.47 19.93 41.88
N GLU A 320 15.52 20.28 41.01
CA GLU A 320 14.23 20.85 41.46
C GLU A 320 13.06 19.86 41.57
N GLU A 321 13.16 18.62 41.07
CA GLU A 321 12.05 17.66 41.13
C GLU A 321 12.36 16.35 41.88
N GLY A 322 13.60 16.18 42.36
CA GLY A 322 14.08 14.93 42.97
C GLY A 322 13.53 14.60 44.38
N GLN A 323 12.97 15.57 45.11
CA GLN A 323 12.56 15.35 46.50
C GLN A 323 11.12 14.82 46.68
N ALA A 324 10.26 14.91 45.67
CA ALA A 324 8.87 14.47 45.79
C ALA A 324 8.68 12.96 45.55
N ILE A 325 9.52 12.35 44.69
CA ILE A 325 9.34 10.96 44.24
C ILE A 325 9.96 9.94 45.22
N GLU A 326 10.98 10.34 45.99
CA GLU A 326 11.68 9.46 46.92
C GLU A 326 10.81 9.09 48.14
N PHE A 327 9.89 9.98 48.56
CA PHE A 327 9.01 9.71 49.71
C PHE A 327 7.84 8.77 49.40
N GLU A 328 7.41 8.67 48.14
CA GLU A 328 6.27 7.82 47.76
C GLU A 328 6.70 6.36 47.54
N THR A 329 7.92 6.15 47.03
CA THR A 329 8.44 4.80 46.73
C THR A 329 8.82 4.03 47.99
N VAL A 330 9.28 4.70 49.06
CA VAL A 330 9.68 4.04 50.32
C VAL A 330 8.46 3.49 51.09
N ARG A 331 7.28 4.13 51.00
CA ARG A 331 6.07 3.64 51.68
C ARG A 331 5.47 2.40 51.04
N THR A 332 5.52 2.27 49.72
CA THR A 332 4.93 1.11 49.01
C THR A 332 5.72 -0.18 49.25
N VAL A 333 7.05 -0.08 49.34
CA VAL A 333 7.92 -1.25 49.58
C VAL A 333 7.81 -1.77 51.02
N GLN A 334 7.51 -0.90 51.98
CA GLN A 334 7.39 -1.30 53.39
C GLN A 334 6.05 -1.98 53.73
N SER A 335 4.98 -1.71 52.97
CA SER A 335 3.68 -2.38 53.15
C SER A 335 3.62 -3.80 52.55
N GLU A 336 4.42 -4.11 51.53
CA GLU A 336 4.42 -5.44 50.91
C GLU A 336 5.23 -6.49 51.70
N GLN A 337 6.16 -6.07 52.56
CA GLN A 337 6.98 -7.02 53.34
C GLN A 337 6.31 -7.59 54.60
N ILE A 338 5.13 -7.11 55.00
CA ILE A 338 4.48 -7.54 56.25
C ILE A 338 3.42 -8.64 56.04
N VAL A 339 3.01 -8.95 54.79
CA VAL A 339 1.89 -9.90 54.54
C VAL A 339 2.35 -11.30 54.10
N VAL A 340 3.66 -11.57 53.97
CA VAL A 340 4.17 -12.91 53.60
C VAL A 340 5.04 -13.47 54.70
N LYS A 341 4.42 -13.82 55.84
CA LYS A 341 4.89 -14.83 56.80
C LYS A 341 3.79 -15.13 57.81
N GLU A 342 2.92 -16.08 57.46
CA GLU A 342 2.43 -17.15 58.33
C GLU A 342 1.89 -18.31 57.48
#